data_AF-A0A7S0DIG4-F1
#
_entry.id   AF-A0A7S0DIG4-F1
#
_cell.length_a   1.000
_cell.length_b   1.000
_cell.length_c   1.000
_cell.angle_alpha   90.00
_cell.angle_beta   90.00
_cell.angle_gamma   90.00
#
_symmetry.space_group_name_H-M   'P 1'
#
loop_
_entity.id
_entity.type
_entity.pdbx_description
1 polymer ?
#
loop_
_entity_poly.entity_id
_entity_poly.type
_entity_poly.pdbx_seq_one_letter_code
_entity_poly.pdbx_strand_id
1 'polypeptide(L)'
;ASALAASTLPSLVMARGHRIEQVPEIPLVVPDKMEGVEKTKEAVAFLKSIGAYDDVERVKDSRKIRPGKGKLRNRRHVMKRGPLVIYANDEGCTKGFRNISGVEV
;
A
#
# COMPACT_ATOMS: atom_id res chain seq x y z
N ALA A 1 5.97 13.33 -14.17
CA ALA A 1 6.78 14.12 -13.22
C ALA A 1 5.96 14.54 -12.00
N SER A 2 4.85 15.28 -12.16
CA SER A 2 4.11 15.88 -11.03
C SER A 2 3.58 14.89 -9.98
N ALA A 3 3.16 13.69 -10.38
CA ALA A 3 2.68 12.67 -9.43
C ALA A 3 3.78 12.17 -8.48
N LEU A 4 5.01 12.01 -8.99
CA LEU A 4 6.16 11.57 -8.19
C LEU A 4 6.60 12.67 -7.20
N ALA A 5 6.52 13.94 -7.60
CA ALA A 5 6.73 15.06 -6.69
C ALA A 5 5.61 15.16 -5.62
N ALA A 6 4.37 14.81 -5.95
CA ALA A 6 3.29 14.81 -4.96
C ALA A 6 3.48 13.71 -3.90
N SER A 7 4.05 12.55 -4.28
CA SER A 7 4.33 11.47 -3.33
C SER A 7 5.44 11.78 -2.33
N THR A 8 6.26 12.81 -2.56
CA THR A 8 7.30 13.23 -1.60
C THR A 8 6.81 14.27 -0.59
N LEU A 9 5.58 14.80 -0.74
CA LEU A 9 5.05 15.85 0.13
C LEU A 9 4.08 15.24 1.17
N PRO A 10 4.44 15.19 2.47
CA PRO A 10 3.59 14.59 3.50
C PRO A 10 2.20 15.23 3.58
N SER A 11 2.11 16.55 3.40
CA SER A 11 0.85 17.29 3.44
C SER A 11 -0.15 16.81 2.38
N LEU A 12 0.32 16.51 1.16
CA LEU A 12 -0.53 15.99 0.08
C LEU A 12 -0.94 14.54 0.32
N VAL A 13 -0.03 13.73 0.88
CA VAL A 13 -0.30 12.32 1.22
C VAL A 13 -1.34 12.21 2.34
N MET A 14 -1.22 13.04 3.39
CA MET A 14 -2.23 13.16 4.46
C MET A 14 -3.56 13.68 3.91
N ALA A 15 -3.55 14.71 3.06
CA ALA A 15 -4.78 15.27 2.47
C ALA A 15 -5.53 14.26 1.58
N ARG A 16 -4.81 13.34 0.92
CA ARG A 16 -5.42 12.21 0.19
C ARG A 16 -6.08 11.18 1.12
N GLY A 17 -5.73 11.19 2.40
CA GLY A 17 -6.31 10.36 3.45
C GLY A 17 -5.54 9.06 3.75
N HIS A 18 -4.24 9.03 3.47
CA HIS A 18 -3.34 7.98 3.95
C HIS A 18 -2.97 8.22 5.42
N ARG A 19 -2.79 7.14 6.17
CA ARG A 19 -2.29 7.17 7.56
C ARG A 19 -0.77 7.00 7.56
N ILE A 20 -0.07 8.06 7.88
CA ILE A 20 1.40 8.16 7.78
C ILE A 20 2.03 8.78 9.02
N GLU A 21 1.27 8.87 10.12
CA GLU A 21 1.68 9.51 11.36
C GLU A 21 2.86 8.80 12.04
N GLN A 22 2.97 7.48 11.84
CA GLN A 22 4.03 6.65 12.42
C GLN A 22 5.20 6.39 11.46
N VAL A 23 5.11 6.85 10.21
CA VAL A 23 6.16 6.61 9.20
C VAL A 23 7.28 7.65 9.38
N PRO A 24 8.57 7.24 9.43
CA PRO A 24 9.66 8.17 9.73
C PRO A 24 9.83 9.31 8.73
N GLU A 25 9.67 9.01 7.44
CA GLU A 25 9.85 9.98 6.35
C GLU A 25 9.04 9.60 5.11
N ILE A 26 8.82 10.58 4.24
CA ILE A 26 8.16 10.41 2.94
C ILE A 26 8.97 11.17 1.89
N PRO A 27 9.41 10.52 0.80
CA PRO A 27 9.23 9.09 0.48
C PRO A 27 10.08 8.21 1.41
N LEU A 28 9.54 7.07 1.85
CA LEU A 28 10.29 6.11 2.65
C LEU A 28 11.17 5.25 1.74
N VAL A 29 12.48 5.36 1.89
CA VAL A 29 13.45 4.54 1.14
C VAL A 29 13.92 3.38 2.02
N VAL A 30 13.96 2.18 1.44
CA VAL A 30 14.36 0.96 2.14
C VAL A 30 15.49 0.23 1.40
N PRO A 31 16.30 -0.59 2.09
CA PRO A 31 17.37 -1.35 1.46
C PRO A 31 16.86 -2.36 0.41
N ASP A 32 17.64 -2.57 -0.64
CA ASP A 32 17.35 -3.47 -1.77
C ASP A 32 17.06 -4.92 -1.34
N LYS A 33 17.52 -5.33 -0.15
CA LYS A 33 17.19 -6.65 0.44
C LYS A 33 15.68 -6.92 0.54
N MET A 34 14.87 -5.87 0.54
CA MET A 34 13.41 -5.98 0.57
C MET A 34 12.81 -6.50 -0.74
N GLU A 35 13.53 -6.44 -1.86
CA GLU A 35 13.08 -6.98 -3.16
C GLU A 35 12.95 -8.52 -3.11
N GLY A 36 13.76 -9.20 -2.29
CA GLY A 36 13.75 -10.66 -2.12
C GLY A 36 12.67 -11.20 -1.15
N VAL A 37 11.74 -10.37 -0.67
CA VAL A 37 10.70 -10.84 0.27
C VAL A 37 9.61 -11.61 -0.48
N GLU A 38 9.68 -12.94 -0.43
CA GLU A 38 8.72 -13.82 -1.10
C GLU A 38 7.44 -14.07 -0.29
N LYS A 39 7.54 -14.05 1.05
CA LYS A 39 6.44 -14.44 1.94
C LYS A 39 5.66 -13.24 2.43
N THR A 40 4.34 -13.30 2.25
CA THR A 40 3.38 -12.28 2.73
C THR A 40 3.47 -12.01 4.22
N LYS A 41 3.78 -13.02 5.04
CA LYS A 41 3.95 -12.85 6.49
C LYS A 41 5.13 -11.93 6.82
N GLU A 42 6.24 -12.08 6.09
CA GLU A 42 7.44 -11.28 6.27
C GLU A 42 7.20 -9.84 5.78
N ALA A 43 6.53 -9.68 4.63
CA ALA A 43 6.10 -8.37 4.13
C ALA A 43 5.18 -7.63 5.12
N VAL A 44 4.24 -8.32 5.77
CA VAL A 44 3.39 -7.72 6.82
C VAL A 44 4.20 -7.33 8.06
N ALA A 45 5.13 -8.18 8.49
CA ALA A 45 6.01 -7.87 9.63
C ALA A 45 6.85 -6.62 9.35
N PHE A 46 7.37 -6.51 8.13
CA PHE A 46 8.11 -5.34 7.67
C PHE A 46 7.24 -4.06 7.69
N LEU A 47 6.04 -4.08 7.09
CA LEU A 47 5.14 -2.92 7.09
C LEU A 47 4.77 -2.46 8.51
N LYS A 48 4.70 -3.38 9.47
CA LYS A 48 4.52 -3.06 10.89
C LYS A 48 5.75 -2.41 11.51
N SER A 49 6.95 -2.91 11.23
CA SER A 49 8.20 -2.35 11.77
C SER A 49 8.47 -0.90 11.34
N ILE A 50 8.00 -0.52 10.14
CA ILE A 50 8.20 0.84 9.59
C ILE A 50 7.01 1.79 9.88
N GLY A 51 5.99 1.33 10.61
CA GLY A 51 4.81 2.15 10.93
C GLY A 51 3.81 2.35 9.79
N ALA A 52 3.99 1.70 8.63
CA ALA A 52 3.11 1.85 7.46
C ALA A 52 1.85 0.95 7.51
N TYR A 53 1.74 0.07 8.49
CA TYR A 53 0.65 -0.90 8.58
C TYR A 53 -0.72 -0.28 8.90
N ASP A 54 -0.74 0.88 9.57
CA ASP A 54 -1.99 1.60 9.89
C ASP A 54 -2.76 1.99 8.62
N ASP A 55 -2.03 2.29 7.53
CA ASP A 55 -2.66 2.59 6.23
C ASP A 55 -3.29 1.33 5.60
N VAL A 56 -2.67 0.18 5.81
CA VAL A 56 -3.19 -1.12 5.35
C VAL A 56 -4.45 -1.51 6.14
N GLU A 57 -4.48 -1.30 7.45
CA GLU A 57 -5.67 -1.55 8.28
C GLU A 57 -6.84 -0.66 7.84
N ARG A 58 -6.60 0.64 7.63
CA ARG A 58 -7.59 1.57 7.07
C ARG A 58 -8.19 1.07 5.76
N VAL A 59 -7.37 0.47 4.90
CA VAL A 59 -7.84 -0.08 3.63
C VAL A 59 -8.63 -1.36 3.82
N LYS A 60 -8.17 -2.26 4.70
CA LYS A 60 -8.86 -3.51 5.03
C LYS A 60 -10.30 -3.25 5.51
N ASP A 61 -10.47 -2.28 6.40
CA ASP A 61 -11.78 -1.91 6.96
C ASP A 61 -12.68 -1.20 5.94
N SER A 62 -12.10 -0.61 4.91
CA SER A 62 -12.86 0.12 3.88
C SER A 62 -13.56 -0.77 2.85
N ARG A 63 -13.27 -2.09 2.85
CA ARG A 63 -13.80 -3.01 1.85
C ARG A 63 -15.32 -3.17 2.03
N LYS A 64 -16.08 -2.70 1.04
CA LYS A 64 -17.55 -2.78 1.05
C LYS A 64 -18.10 -3.23 -0.30
N ILE A 65 -19.38 -3.62 -0.32
CA ILE A 65 -20.08 -3.95 -1.56
C ILE A 65 -20.32 -2.67 -2.37
N ARG A 66 -20.05 -2.71 -3.67
CA ARG A 66 -20.28 -1.60 -4.60
C ARG A 66 -21.78 -1.28 -4.67
N PRO A 67 -22.19 -0.02 -4.47
CA PRO A 67 -23.58 0.37 -4.64
C PRO A 67 -24.02 0.25 -6.11
N GLY A 68 -25.33 0.07 -6.32
CA GLY A 68 -25.94 0.00 -7.65
C GLY A 68 -25.71 -1.33 -8.40
N LYS A 69 -25.99 -1.32 -9.70
CA LYS A 69 -25.94 -2.52 -10.58
C LYS A 69 -24.52 -2.98 -10.93
N GLY A 70 -23.51 -2.15 -10.67
CA GLY A 70 -22.10 -2.50 -10.94
C GLY A 70 -21.64 -3.77 -10.22
N LYS A 71 -22.24 -4.08 -9.06
CA LYS A 71 -21.95 -5.30 -8.29
C LYS A 71 -22.25 -6.61 -9.04
N LEU A 72 -23.14 -6.58 -10.03
CA LEU A 72 -23.50 -7.72 -10.87
C LEU A 72 -22.52 -7.93 -12.04
N ARG A 73 -21.65 -6.95 -12.31
CA ARG A 73 -20.73 -6.93 -13.47
C ARG A 73 -19.28 -7.15 -13.04
N ASN A 74 -19.03 -8.20 -12.23
CA ASN A 74 -17.70 -8.57 -11.69
C ASN A 74 -16.95 -7.47 -10.93
N ARG A 75 -17.65 -6.44 -10.44
CA ARG A 75 -17.10 -5.31 -9.68
C ARG A 75 -17.77 -5.19 -8.31
N ARG A 76 -17.98 -6.34 -7.65
CA ARG A 76 -18.78 -6.47 -6.43
C ARG A 76 -18.23 -5.66 -5.26
N HIS A 77 -16.91 -5.55 -5.12
CA HIS A 77 -16.29 -4.85 -3.99
C HIS A 77 -15.60 -3.56 -4.42
N VAL A 78 -15.56 -2.61 -3.49
CA VAL A 78 -14.73 -1.40 -3.54
C VAL A 78 -13.95 -1.30 -2.25
N MET A 79 -12.72 -0.82 -2.33
CA MET A 79 -11.84 -0.56 -1.19
C MET A 79 -10.97 0.65 -1.53
N LYS A 80 -10.41 1.29 -0.51
CA LYS A 80 -9.43 2.36 -0.67
C LYS A 80 -8.12 1.80 -1.23
N ARG A 81 -7.26 2.69 -1.74
CA ARG A 81 -5.86 2.36 -2.08
C ARG A 81 -4.98 2.63 -0.86
N GLY A 82 -4.00 1.76 -0.67
CA GLY A 82 -3.02 1.82 0.41
C GLY A 82 -1.64 2.25 -0.10
N PRO A 83 -0.57 1.77 0.55
CA PRO A 83 0.81 2.06 0.16
C PRO A 83 1.15 1.51 -1.23
N LEU A 84 1.98 2.25 -1.98
CA LEU A 84 2.61 1.80 -3.22
C LEU A 84 4.06 1.41 -2.91
N VAL A 85 4.43 0.17 -3.23
CA VAL A 85 5.80 -0.32 -3.16
C VAL A 85 6.43 -0.14 -4.53
N ILE A 86 7.61 0.46 -4.59
CA ILE A 86 8.37 0.66 -5.83
C ILE A 86 9.68 -0.10 -5.67
N TYR A 87 10.03 -0.90 -6.66
CA TYR A 87 11.23 -1.73 -6.69
C TYR A 87 11.89 -1.64 -8.07
N ALA A 88 13.19 -1.94 -8.15
CA ALA A 88 13.95 -1.95 -9.40
C ALA A 88 13.86 -3.30 -10.10
N ASN A 89 14.04 -4.41 -9.38
CA ASN A 89 13.98 -5.77 -9.92
C ASN A 89 13.00 -6.64 -9.12
N ASP A 90 12.23 -7.50 -9.82
CA ASP A 90 11.33 -8.44 -9.14
C ASP A 90 12.10 -9.69 -8.70
N GLU A 91 12.62 -9.66 -7.47
CA GLU A 91 13.26 -10.82 -6.82
C GLU A 91 12.28 -11.65 -5.96
N GLY A 92 10.97 -11.42 -6.10
CA GLY A 92 9.94 -12.12 -5.32
C GLY A 92 8.97 -11.19 -4.59
N CYS A 93 9.30 -9.89 -4.49
CA CYS A 93 8.47 -8.87 -3.85
C CYS A 93 7.04 -8.82 -4.42
N THR A 94 6.85 -9.00 -5.73
CA THR A 94 5.49 -9.02 -6.31
C THR A 94 4.62 -10.09 -5.67
N LYS A 95 5.18 -11.28 -5.42
CA LYS A 95 4.44 -12.38 -4.77
C LYS A 95 4.25 -12.11 -3.27
N GLY A 96 5.25 -11.56 -2.61
CA GLY A 96 5.22 -11.22 -1.19
C GLY A 96 4.16 -10.19 -0.83
N PHE A 97 4.00 -9.15 -1.65
CA PHE A 97 3.14 -8.00 -1.32
C PHE A 97 1.73 -8.05 -1.95
N ARG A 98 1.52 -8.78 -3.06
CA ARG A 98 0.24 -8.79 -3.82
C ARG A 98 -1.02 -9.13 -3.02
N ASN A 99 -0.92 -9.96 -1.99
CA ASN A 99 -2.09 -10.40 -1.21
C ASN A 99 -2.44 -9.45 -0.04
N ILE A 100 -1.65 -8.40 0.17
CA ILE A 100 -1.89 -7.44 1.25
C ILE A 100 -2.96 -6.44 0.79
N SER A 101 -3.91 -6.14 1.67
CA SER A 101 -5.06 -5.28 1.33
C SER A 101 -4.62 -3.87 0.97
N GLY A 102 -4.83 -3.46 -0.28
CA GLY A 102 -4.59 -2.09 -0.72
C GLY A 102 -3.17 -1.77 -1.13
N VAL A 103 -2.24 -2.71 -0.92
CA VAL A 103 -0.85 -2.54 -1.36
C VAL A 103 -0.77 -2.81 -2.85
N GLU A 104 -0.11 -1.90 -3.57
CA GLU A 104 0.26 -2.07 -4.97
C GLU A 104 1.78 -2.16 -5.07
N VAL A 105 2.25 -2.94 -6.03
CA VAL A 105 3.64 -3.32 -6.26
C VAL A 105 3.88 -3.18 -7.76
#